data_AF-A0A944PTE4-F1
#
_entry.id   AF-A0A944PTE4-F1
#
_cell.length_a   1.000
_cell.length_b   1.000
_cell.length_c   1.000
_cell.angle_alpha   90.00
_cell.angle_beta   90.00
_cell.angle_gamma   90.00
#
_symmetry.space_group_name_H-M   'P 1'
#
loop_
_entity.id
_entity.type
_entity.pdbx_description
1 polymer ?
#
loop_
_entity_poly.entity_id
_entity_poly.type
_entity_poly.pdbx_seq_one_letter_code
_entity_poly.pdbx_strand_id
1 'polypeptide(L)' 'MEAFAAQMLGSLARRDQRVKGELYLRGLMLDGKRKSMQPMA' A
#
# COMPACT_ATOMS: atom_id res chain seq x y z
N MET A 1 -0.67 3.66 -11.72
CA MET A 1 -0.85 3.04 -10.39
C MET A 1 -1.36 4.05 -9.36
N GLU A 2 -0.92 5.31 -9.42
CA GLU A 2 -1.35 6.38 -8.51
C GLU A 2 -2.87 6.60 -8.47
N ALA A 3 -3.56 6.64 -9.61
CA ALA A 3 -5.03 6.79 -9.64
C ALA A 3 -5.75 5.63 -8.94
N PHE A 4 -5.25 4.40 -9.10
CA PHE A 4 -5.78 3.22 -8.42
C PHE A 4 -5.49 3.26 -6.91
N ALA A 5 -4.28 3.64 -6.51
CA ALA A 5 -3.92 3.85 -5.11
C ALA A 5 -4.77 4.95 -4.45
N ALA A 6 -5.00 6.06 -5.15
CA ALA A 6 -5.83 7.17 -4.68
C ALA A 6 -7.29 6.74 -4.49
N GLN A 7 -7.84 5.94 -5.39
CA GLN A 7 -9.19 5.37 -5.25
C GLN A 7 -9.29 4.43 -4.04
N MET A 8 -8.28 3.59 -3.81
CA MET A 8 -8.28 2.60 -2.72
C MET A 8 -7.99 3.19 -1.34
N LEU A 9 -7.10 4.18 -1.26
CA LEU A 9 -6.58 4.73 0.00
C LEU A 9 -7.16 6.11 0.33
N GLY A 10 -7.93 6.72 -0.58
CA GLY A 10 -8.46 8.07 -0.43
C GLY A 10 -9.39 8.27 0.77
N SER A 11 -10.03 7.20 1.25
CA SER A 11 -10.89 7.22 2.45
C SER A 11 -10.11 7.19 3.77
N LEU A 12 -8.82 6.85 3.75
CA LEU A 12 -7.98 6.84 4.95
C LEU A 12 -7.69 8.27 5.37
N ALA A 13 -8.17 8.70 6.55
CA ALA A 13 -7.96 10.06 7.04
C ALA A 13 -6.47 10.42 7.20
N ARG A 14 -5.66 9.43 7.63
CA ARG A 14 -4.25 9.60 7.96
C ARG A 14 -3.33 9.51 6.75
N ARG A 15 -2.54 10.58 6.51
CA ARG A 15 -1.59 10.67 5.39
C ARG A 15 -0.54 9.56 5.44
N ASP A 16 -0.01 9.26 6.62
CA ASP A 16 1.02 8.22 6.80
C ASP A 16 0.50 6.82 6.45
N GLN A 17 -0.78 6.55 6.69
CA GLN A 17 -1.42 5.30 6.27
C GLN A 17 -1.54 5.20 4.75
N ARG A 18 -1.89 6.31 4.07
CA ARG A 18 -1.94 6.35 2.59
C ARG A 18 -0.56 6.10 1.98
N VAL A 19 0.49 6.75 2.51
CA VAL A 19 1.86 6.57 2.04
C VAL A 19 2.35 5.13 2.22
N LYS A 20 2.14 4.53 3.40
CA LYS A 20 2.50 3.12 3.63
C LYS A 20 1.70 2.16 2.76
N GLY A 21 0.40 2.40 2.62
CA GLY A 21 -0.48 1.60 1.76
C GLY A 21 -0.04 1.62 0.29
N GLU A 22 0.36 2.78 -0.22
CA GLU A 22 0.85 2.95 -1.59
C GLU A 22 2.16 2.18 -1.83
N LEU A 23 3.09 2.21 -0.87
CA LEU A 23 4.34 1.42 -0.93
C LEU A 23 4.05 -0.09 -1.00
N TYR A 24 3.10 -0.58 -0.20
CA TYR A 24 2.68 -1.98 -0.23
C TYR A 24 1.99 -2.35 -1.55
N LEU A 25 1.06 -1.52 -2.00
CA LEU A 25 0.32 -1.72 -3.26
C LEU A 25 1.28 -1.81 -4.45
N ARG A 26 2.30 -0.95 -4.47
CA ARG A 26 3.37 -0.96 -5.48
C ARG A 26 4.18 -2.27 -5.43
N GLY A 27 4.62 -2.69 -4.25
CA GLY A 27 5.35 -3.95 -4.10
C GLY A 27 4.52 -5.18 -4.48
N LEU A 28 3.20 -5.15 -4.24
CA LEU A 28 2.29 -6.22 -4.64
C LEU A 28 2.07 -6.27 -6.16
N MET A 29 1.86 -5.11 -6.78
CA MET A 29 1.46 -5.01 -8.19
C MET A 29 2.63 -5.06 -9.18
N LEU A 30 3.82 -4.58 -8.82
CA LEU A 30 4.98 -4.55 -9.72
C LEU A 30 5.98 -5.66 -9.45
N ASP A 31 6.33 -5.86 -8.18
CA ASP A 31 7.44 -6.76 -7.85
C ASP A 31 6.97 -8.20 -7.56
N GLY A 32 5.64 -8.43 -7.45
CA GLY A 32 5.03 -9.75 -7.24
C GLY A 32 5.52 -10.50 -6.00
N LYS A 33 6.31 -9.85 -5.14
CA LYS A 33 7.06 -10.46 -4.05
C LYS A 33 6.98 -9.62 -2.78
N ARG A 34 5.81 -9.65 -2.12
CA ARG A 34 5.73 -9.95 -0.69
C ARG A 34 4.39 -10.61 -0.38
N LYS A 35 4.47 -11.90 -0.05
CA LYS A 35 3.52 -12.59 0.84
C LYS A 35 3.90 -12.22 2.28
N SER A 36 2.88 -12.03 3.11
CA SER A 36 2.92 -11.88 4.57
C SER A 36 3.05 -10.46 5.13
N MET A 37 1.97 -10.00 5.79
CA MET A 37 1.94 -8.92 6.80
C MET A 37 2.36 -9.46 8.18
N GLN A 38 3.38 -10.32 8.24
CA GLN A 38 3.87 -10.75 9.55
C GLN A 38 4.60 -9.59 10.21
N PRO A 39 4.28 -9.27 11.48
CA PRO A 39 5.07 -8.30 12.23
C PRO A 39 6.51 -8.81 12.29
N MET A 40 7.47 -7.96 11.92
CA MET A 40 8.86 -8.18 12.31
C MET A 40 8.89 -8.01 13.82
N ALA A 41 8.89 -9.13 14.54
CA ALA A 41 9.31 -9.22 15.92
C ALA A 41 10.80 -8.87 16.04
#